data_AF-A0A7J9RK14-F1
#
_entry.id   AF-A0A7J9RK14-F1
#
_cell.length_a   1.000
_cell.length_b   1.000
_cell.length_c   1.000
_cell.angle_alpha   90.00
_cell.angle_beta   90.00
_cell.angle_gamma   90.00
#
_symmetry.space_group_name_H-M   'P 1'
#
loop_
_entity.id
_entity.type
_entity.pdbx_description
1 polymer ?
#
loop_
_entity_poly.entity_id
_entity_poly.type
_entity_poly.pdbx_seq_one_letter_code
_entity_poly.pdbx_strand_id
1 'polypeptide(L)'
;MDAARAILMVAVMCLAPLSGCFGEDGDSQSISASSLNVSPDIITGGDWTVIELDAKADMSVFVPYFVQDPGSKRAQNGTVFDLKQGESVAVNILFPPRNSDVFLLIGDYGRENWPIRAAGASWADWVDGNTDGSSSIMAVDNQDLGGEWSWIVPGNDSGGDVVVKSLQTIRSERADLTDADGVGASGGWVNGRDVYDWVDFITDDTPCATCGADGAVGYLDRWIGNANPSYEHAITYFEGVMLGYGLDNVEVHRFQSNTAWAVNICGYKTGSVYPDEWLIFGAHFDIAPPVAYTPGAQVGIPGYGTRHGAYDNAAGSSMVLTTASVLAEFDARRTMVFCLWSSEEEGLWGSRSFANDLPDGVTVSNYLNLDMAGVNYPGDYALSVYLGPDGTQEEIDQAGMFHLAEWIGADALDLGNEMQRGREAWLEGGESPLWGDIYEDTVAIYESPTARSDHDSFQSIGVATLGWNGLVDGYPCYHRECDTMETMIEYMGTDDSTGINNLVHSWDIVTWWAVYAFLHMDQTPVPNEL
;
A
#
# COMPACT_ATOMS: atom_id res chain seq x y z
N MET A 1 59.20 -38.46 -57.23
CA MET A 1 58.46 -37.70 -56.20
C MET A 1 57.53 -36.76 -56.94
N ASP A 2 56.25 -37.10 -56.95
CA ASP A 2 55.26 -36.64 -57.92
C ASP A 2 54.93 -35.15 -57.82
N ALA A 3 54.78 -34.52 -58.99
CA ALA A 3 54.27 -33.15 -59.14
C ALA A 3 52.94 -32.93 -58.40
N ALA A 4 52.14 -34.00 -58.22
CA ALA A 4 50.93 -33.99 -57.41
C ALA A 4 51.19 -33.62 -55.94
N ARG A 5 52.31 -34.04 -55.34
CA ARG A 5 52.66 -33.69 -53.96
C ARG A 5 53.12 -32.23 -53.82
N ALA A 6 53.81 -31.71 -54.84
CA ALA A 6 54.23 -30.31 -54.86
C ALA A 6 53.02 -29.38 -55.00
N ILE A 7 52.06 -29.72 -55.87
CA ILE A 7 50.82 -28.97 -56.04
C ILE A 7 49.97 -29.02 -54.76
N LEU A 8 49.91 -30.17 -54.09
CA LEU A 8 49.18 -30.30 -52.81
C LEU A 8 49.79 -29.43 -51.71
N MET A 9 51.12 -29.36 -51.60
CA MET A 9 51.77 -28.49 -50.61
C MET A 9 51.61 -27.00 -50.92
N VAL A 10 51.64 -26.62 -52.20
CA VAL A 10 51.35 -25.23 -52.60
C VAL A 10 49.88 -24.88 -52.32
N ALA A 11 48.94 -25.79 -52.56
CA ALA A 11 47.53 -25.57 -52.22
C ALA A 11 47.31 -25.42 -50.70
N VAL A 12 47.97 -26.23 -49.87
CA VAL A 12 47.91 -26.11 -48.39
C VAL A 12 48.53 -24.79 -47.91
N MET A 13 49.64 -24.35 -48.50
CA MET A 13 50.28 -23.08 -48.16
C MET A 13 49.48 -21.85 -48.63
N CYS A 14 48.75 -21.95 -49.75
CA CYS A 14 47.85 -20.90 -50.23
C CYS A 14 46.50 -20.86 -49.50
N LEU A 15 46.09 -21.94 -48.82
CA LEU A 15 44.90 -21.99 -47.97
C LEU A 15 45.17 -21.56 -46.52
N ALA A 16 46.44 -21.52 -46.08
CA ALA A 16 46.82 -21.10 -44.73
C ALA A 16 46.44 -19.63 -44.37
N PRO A 17 46.41 -18.64 -45.29
CA PRO A 17 45.89 -17.30 -44.99
C PRO A 17 44.35 -17.25 -44.97
N LEU A 18 43.66 -18.25 -45.54
CA LEU A 18 42.19 -18.34 -45.55
C LEU A 18 41.63 -18.94 -44.25
N SER A 19 42.46 -19.59 -43.43
CA SER A 19 42.12 -20.02 -42.07
C SER A 19 42.34 -18.94 -40.99
N GLY A 20 42.72 -17.71 -41.37
CA GLY A 20 43.06 -16.63 -40.45
C GLY A 20 41.97 -15.57 -40.22
N CYS A 21 40.70 -15.84 -40.57
CA CYS A 21 39.61 -14.86 -40.40
C CYS A 21 38.23 -15.54 -40.24
N PHE A 22 38.15 -16.66 -39.51
CA PHE A 22 36.89 -17.35 -39.17
C PHE A 22 36.96 -18.03 -37.80
N GLY A 23 37.50 -17.32 -36.80
CA GLY A 23 37.52 -17.78 -35.42
C GLY A 23 37.81 -16.61 -34.49
N GLU A 24 36.82 -16.33 -33.63
CA GLU A 24 36.88 -15.44 -32.46
C GLU A 24 37.02 -13.94 -32.73
N ASP A 25 36.07 -13.37 -33.47
CA ASP A 25 35.31 -12.29 -32.82
C ASP A 25 34.27 -13.05 -31.99
N GLY A 26 34.37 -12.98 -30.66
CA GLY A 26 33.30 -13.47 -29.82
C GLY A 26 32.04 -12.73 -30.24
N ASP A 27 31.08 -13.43 -30.84
CA ASP A 27 29.68 -13.07 -30.76
C ASP A 27 29.32 -13.12 -29.27
N SER A 28 29.76 -12.14 -28.49
CA SER A 28 28.97 -11.71 -27.35
C SER A 28 27.67 -11.25 -27.98
N GLN A 29 26.68 -12.14 -28.04
CA GLN A 29 25.31 -11.73 -28.36
C GLN A 29 25.01 -10.57 -27.42
N SER A 30 24.97 -9.35 -27.95
CA SER A 30 24.64 -8.18 -27.16
C SER A 30 23.29 -8.46 -26.51
N ILE A 31 23.25 -8.45 -25.18
CA ILE A 31 22.03 -8.74 -24.42
C ILE A 31 20.94 -7.76 -24.88
N SER A 32 19.73 -8.28 -25.08
CA SER A 32 18.57 -7.50 -25.52
C SER A 32 17.34 -7.92 -24.73
N ALA A 33 16.25 -7.14 -24.81
CA ALA A 33 14.98 -7.49 -24.15
C ALA A 33 14.42 -8.84 -24.62
N SER A 34 14.79 -9.30 -25.83
CA SER A 34 14.40 -10.60 -26.38
C SER A 34 15.22 -11.78 -25.84
N SER A 35 16.35 -11.49 -25.17
CA SER A 35 17.23 -12.46 -24.54
C SER A 35 16.62 -13.06 -23.28
N LEU A 36 15.66 -12.36 -22.64
CA LEU A 36 14.86 -12.88 -21.53
C LEU A 36 13.45 -13.23 -22.01
N ASN A 37 13.08 -14.50 -21.89
CA ASN A 37 11.69 -14.93 -22.00
C ASN A 37 11.02 -14.80 -20.64
N VAL A 38 9.77 -14.33 -20.63
CA VAL A 38 8.94 -14.28 -19.44
C VAL A 38 7.64 -15.00 -19.77
N SER A 39 7.19 -15.88 -18.88
CA SER A 39 5.91 -16.57 -19.03
C SER A 39 5.15 -16.60 -17.71
N PRO A 40 3.80 -16.59 -17.73
CA PRO A 40 2.92 -16.45 -18.89
C PRO A 40 3.01 -15.07 -19.56
N ASP A 41 2.55 -14.96 -20.81
CA ASP A 41 2.54 -13.67 -21.54
C ASP A 41 1.55 -12.66 -20.94
N ILE A 42 0.47 -13.16 -20.33
CA ILE A 42 -0.53 -12.36 -19.63
C ILE A 42 -0.27 -12.51 -18.14
N ILE A 43 0.15 -11.41 -17.52
CA ILE A 43 0.50 -11.36 -16.09
C ILE A 43 -0.64 -10.69 -15.33
N THR A 44 -0.94 -11.19 -14.14
CA THR A 44 -1.96 -10.57 -13.27
C THR A 44 -1.34 -9.44 -12.47
N GLY A 45 -1.94 -8.24 -12.53
CA GLY A 45 -1.61 -7.10 -11.68
C GLY A 45 -2.43 -7.09 -10.40
N GLY A 46 -1.87 -6.59 -9.31
CA GLY A 46 -2.56 -6.49 -8.02
C GLY A 46 -2.81 -7.83 -7.32
N ASP A 47 -2.09 -8.89 -7.70
CA ASP A 47 -2.15 -10.19 -7.03
C ASP A 47 -0.77 -10.86 -7.05
N TRP A 48 -0.53 -11.77 -6.11
CA TRP A 48 0.68 -12.60 -6.10
C TRP A 48 0.61 -13.62 -7.23
N THR A 49 1.48 -13.47 -8.22
CA THR A 49 1.49 -14.31 -9.42
C THR A 49 2.87 -14.91 -9.67
N VAL A 50 2.89 -16.16 -10.12
CA VAL A 50 4.13 -16.85 -10.47
C VAL A 50 4.46 -16.62 -11.93
N ILE A 51 5.61 -16.00 -12.18
CA ILE A 51 6.21 -15.91 -13.52
C ILE A 51 7.46 -16.77 -13.61
N GLU A 52 7.79 -17.24 -14.81
CA GLU A 52 9.05 -17.91 -15.12
C GLU A 52 9.92 -17.00 -15.98
N LEU A 53 11.15 -16.76 -15.53
CA LEU A 53 12.19 -16.03 -16.23
C LEU A 53 13.15 -17.03 -16.87
N ASP A 54 13.23 -17.08 -18.20
CA ASP A 54 14.06 -18.01 -18.97
C ASP A 54 15.12 -17.25 -19.80
N ALA A 55 16.40 -17.50 -19.50
CA ALA A 55 17.52 -16.75 -20.06
C ALA A 55 18.10 -17.41 -21.31
N LYS A 56 18.14 -16.68 -22.44
CA LYS A 56 18.78 -17.15 -23.70
C LYS A 56 20.26 -16.82 -23.80
N ALA A 57 20.80 -16.05 -22.87
CA ALA A 57 22.18 -15.64 -22.76
C ALA A 57 22.53 -15.46 -21.29
N ASP A 58 23.82 -15.45 -20.94
CA ASP A 58 24.25 -15.11 -19.58
C ASP A 58 23.88 -13.65 -19.28
N MET A 59 23.11 -13.40 -18.22
CA MET A 59 22.66 -12.06 -17.84
C MET A 59 22.32 -11.97 -16.35
N SER A 60 22.22 -10.73 -15.86
CA SER A 60 21.56 -10.44 -14.59
C SER A 60 20.21 -9.77 -14.86
N VAL A 61 19.20 -10.07 -14.05
CA VAL A 61 17.85 -9.49 -14.14
C VAL A 61 17.47 -8.88 -12.81
N PHE A 62 17.30 -7.56 -12.77
CA PHE A 62 16.72 -6.85 -11.64
C PHE A 62 15.21 -6.81 -11.75
N VAL A 63 14.55 -7.30 -10.70
CA VAL A 63 13.11 -7.27 -10.50
C VAL A 63 12.81 -6.19 -9.47
N PRO A 64 12.25 -5.03 -9.87
CA PRO A 64 12.00 -3.90 -8.98
C PRO A 64 10.63 -3.96 -8.26
N TYR A 65 10.11 -5.17 -8.04
CA TYR A 65 8.78 -5.41 -7.47
C TYR A 65 8.89 -6.34 -6.27
N PHE A 66 7.84 -6.39 -5.45
CA PHE A 66 7.81 -7.32 -4.34
C PHE A 66 7.82 -8.76 -4.84
N VAL A 67 8.74 -9.56 -4.30
CA VAL A 67 8.83 -10.99 -4.56
C VAL A 67 8.66 -11.76 -3.25
N GLN A 68 8.13 -12.97 -3.32
CA GLN A 68 8.13 -13.86 -2.17
C GLN A 68 9.39 -14.71 -2.20
N ASP A 69 10.29 -14.49 -1.26
CA ASP A 69 11.52 -15.25 -1.17
C ASP A 69 11.22 -16.72 -0.79
N PRO A 70 11.77 -17.71 -1.54
CA PRO A 70 11.39 -19.11 -1.39
C PRO A 70 11.93 -19.75 -0.11
N GLY A 71 12.97 -19.18 0.50
CA GLY A 71 13.52 -19.68 1.75
C GLY A 71 12.72 -19.19 2.96
N SER A 72 12.64 -17.86 3.11
CA SER A 72 11.97 -17.18 4.21
C SER A 72 10.44 -17.18 4.13
N LYS A 73 9.87 -17.33 2.93
CA LYS A 73 8.43 -17.18 2.62
C LYS A 73 7.83 -15.79 2.81
N ARG A 74 8.67 -14.81 3.13
CA ARG A 74 8.28 -13.41 3.33
C ARG A 74 8.39 -12.60 2.05
N ALA A 75 7.74 -11.45 2.06
CA ALA A 75 7.81 -10.47 0.99
C ALA A 75 9.16 -9.76 1.07
N GLN A 76 9.72 -9.51 -0.09
CA GLN A 76 10.99 -8.84 -0.28
C GLN A 76 10.85 -7.78 -1.37
N ASN A 77 11.29 -6.56 -1.08
CA ASN A 77 11.31 -5.41 -1.97
C ASN A 77 12.42 -5.56 -3.02
N GLY A 78 12.08 -6.22 -4.13
CA GLY A 78 12.96 -6.45 -5.25
C GLY A 78 14.04 -7.51 -5.03
N THR A 79 14.67 -7.92 -6.13
CA THR A 79 15.78 -8.89 -6.14
C THR A 79 16.54 -8.82 -7.47
N VAL A 80 17.74 -9.40 -7.50
CA VAL A 80 18.53 -9.61 -8.72
C VAL A 80 18.81 -11.09 -8.91
N PHE A 81 18.58 -11.58 -10.12
CA PHE A 81 18.91 -12.95 -10.52
C PHE A 81 20.06 -12.98 -11.52
N ASP A 82 21.11 -13.73 -11.20
CA ASP A 82 22.17 -14.08 -12.15
C ASP A 82 21.82 -15.39 -12.86
N LEU A 83 21.45 -15.30 -14.14
CA LEU A 83 20.98 -16.43 -14.93
C LEU A 83 21.97 -16.72 -16.07
N LYS A 84 22.43 -17.96 -16.15
CA LYS A 84 23.19 -18.43 -17.32
C LYS A 84 22.26 -18.80 -18.46
N GLN A 85 22.80 -18.85 -19.67
CA GLN A 85 22.08 -19.34 -20.85
C GLN A 85 21.44 -20.71 -20.59
N GLY A 86 20.13 -20.79 -20.76
CA GLY A 86 19.31 -21.99 -20.56
C GLY A 86 18.86 -22.23 -19.12
N GLU A 87 19.21 -21.35 -18.17
CA GLU A 87 18.66 -21.37 -16.82
C GLU A 87 17.31 -20.65 -16.79
N SER A 88 16.41 -21.16 -15.95
CA SER A 88 15.15 -20.51 -15.62
C SER A 88 14.92 -20.44 -14.12
N VAL A 89 14.17 -19.44 -13.69
CA VAL A 89 13.74 -19.27 -12.31
C VAL A 89 12.25 -18.92 -12.28
N ALA A 90 11.50 -19.61 -11.42
CA ALA A 90 10.11 -19.29 -11.13
C ALA A 90 10.07 -18.35 -9.92
N VAL A 91 9.34 -17.24 -10.06
CA VAL A 91 9.29 -16.16 -9.07
C VAL A 91 7.84 -15.84 -8.78
N ASN A 92 7.44 -15.90 -7.51
CA ASN A 92 6.15 -15.37 -7.06
C ASN A 92 6.31 -13.86 -6.81
N ILE A 93 5.63 -13.04 -7.60
CA ILE A 93 5.79 -11.58 -7.66
C ILE A 93 4.45 -10.90 -7.45
N LEU A 94 4.45 -9.80 -6.72
CA LEU A 94 3.33 -8.88 -6.60
C LEU A 94 3.58 -7.67 -7.52
N PHE A 95 2.87 -7.64 -8.65
CA PHE A 95 2.89 -6.48 -9.56
C PHE A 95 1.85 -5.42 -9.14
N PRO A 96 2.10 -4.13 -9.45
CA PRO A 96 1.16 -3.05 -9.18
C PRO A 96 -0.27 -3.32 -9.68
N PRO A 97 -1.30 -2.91 -8.92
CA PRO A 97 -2.70 -3.09 -9.32
C PRO A 97 -3.15 -2.15 -10.45
N ARG A 98 -2.47 -1.02 -10.67
CA ARG A 98 -2.93 0.06 -11.55
C ARG A 98 -2.11 0.25 -12.83
N ASN A 99 -0.99 -0.47 -12.98
CA ASN A 99 -0.07 -0.27 -14.09
C ASN A 99 -0.29 -1.32 -15.18
N SER A 100 -0.69 -0.89 -16.38
CA SER A 100 -0.80 -1.79 -17.54
C SER A 100 0.54 -2.36 -17.98
N ASP A 101 1.63 -1.62 -17.73
CA ASP A 101 2.98 -1.96 -18.14
C ASP A 101 3.92 -1.97 -16.92
N VAL A 102 4.70 -3.05 -16.81
CA VAL A 102 5.69 -3.26 -15.75
C VAL A 102 7.03 -3.63 -16.37
N PHE A 103 8.12 -3.38 -15.65
CA PHE A 103 9.46 -3.35 -16.22
C PHE A 103 10.46 -4.16 -15.39
N LEU A 104 11.25 -4.99 -16.06
CA LEU A 104 12.45 -5.61 -15.50
C LEU A 104 13.68 -4.98 -16.14
N LEU A 105 14.77 -4.84 -15.40
CA LEU A 105 16.04 -4.33 -15.93
C LEU A 105 17.00 -5.49 -16.14
N ILE A 106 17.68 -5.51 -17.29
CA ILE A 106 18.62 -6.56 -17.67
C ILE A 106 20.01 -5.95 -17.83
N GLY A 107 21.01 -6.60 -17.28
CA GLY A 107 22.42 -6.22 -17.37
C GLY A 107 23.32 -7.42 -17.66
N ASP A 108 24.62 -7.14 -17.77
CA ASP A 108 25.64 -8.18 -17.91
C ASP A 108 25.63 -9.12 -16.69
N TYR A 109 25.95 -10.40 -16.92
CA TYR A 109 25.98 -11.41 -15.86
C TYR A 109 26.91 -11.03 -14.69
N GLY A 110 26.43 -11.20 -13.46
CA GLY A 110 27.13 -10.83 -12.23
C GLY A 110 27.09 -9.33 -11.93
N ARG A 111 26.12 -8.59 -12.48
CA ARG A 111 25.95 -7.16 -12.23
C ARG A 111 25.37 -6.90 -10.84
N GLU A 112 26.14 -6.18 -10.03
CA GLU A 112 25.75 -5.84 -8.65
C GLU A 112 25.01 -4.51 -8.52
N ASN A 113 25.34 -3.51 -9.35
CA ASN A 113 24.86 -2.13 -9.22
C ASN A 113 23.85 -1.79 -10.32
N TRP A 114 22.76 -1.09 -9.97
CA TRP A 114 21.65 -0.82 -10.89
C TRP A 114 21.13 0.61 -10.78
N PRO A 115 20.71 1.24 -11.89
CA PRO A 115 19.96 2.49 -11.82
C PRO A 115 18.56 2.24 -11.29
N ILE A 116 17.99 3.23 -10.62
CA ILE A 116 16.60 3.20 -10.16
C ILE A 116 15.94 4.57 -10.36
N ARG A 117 14.62 4.58 -10.57
CA ARG A 117 13.81 5.80 -10.70
C ARG A 117 13.86 6.69 -9.45
N ALA A 118 13.54 7.98 -9.62
CA ALA A 118 13.29 8.86 -8.49
C ALA A 118 12.00 8.44 -7.74
N ALA A 119 11.87 8.81 -6.46
CA ALA A 119 10.71 8.44 -5.65
C ALA A 119 9.39 8.92 -6.26
N GLY A 120 9.32 10.19 -6.70
CA GLY A 120 8.14 10.78 -7.32
C GLY A 120 7.93 10.47 -8.80
N ALA A 121 8.65 9.51 -9.39
CA ALA A 121 8.49 9.10 -10.79
C ALA A 121 8.04 7.64 -10.87
N SER A 122 7.22 7.29 -11.87
CA SER A 122 6.88 5.90 -12.18
C SER A 122 8.00 5.19 -12.96
N TRP A 123 7.98 3.86 -13.02
CA TRP A 123 8.88 3.15 -13.95
C TRP A 123 8.59 3.48 -15.41
N ALA A 124 7.33 3.73 -15.77
CA ALA A 124 6.96 4.12 -17.13
C ALA A 124 7.62 5.45 -17.52
N ASP A 125 7.52 6.47 -16.66
CA ASP A 125 8.17 7.78 -16.88
C ASP A 125 9.68 7.64 -17.02
N TRP A 126 10.29 6.81 -16.16
CA TRP A 126 11.72 6.56 -16.18
C TRP A 126 12.19 5.92 -17.49
N VAL A 127 11.45 4.91 -17.98
CA VAL A 127 11.72 4.24 -19.25
C VAL A 127 11.50 5.17 -20.45
N ASP A 128 10.54 6.08 -20.37
CA ASP A 128 10.28 7.11 -21.38
C ASP A 128 11.30 8.27 -21.35
N GLY A 129 12.26 8.21 -20.42
CA GLY A 129 13.44 9.08 -20.38
C GLY A 129 13.42 10.15 -19.29
N ASN A 130 12.38 10.19 -18.44
CA ASN A 130 12.37 11.03 -17.25
C ASN A 130 13.26 10.42 -16.16
N THR A 131 14.56 10.67 -16.29
CA THR A 131 15.59 10.14 -15.39
C THR A 131 16.08 11.18 -14.37
N ASP A 132 15.45 12.35 -14.31
CA ASP A 132 15.79 13.40 -13.36
C ASP A 132 15.59 12.90 -11.92
N GLY A 133 16.61 13.04 -11.09
CA GLY A 133 16.59 12.53 -9.71
C GLY A 133 16.72 11.01 -9.57
N SER A 134 17.05 10.28 -10.65
CA SER A 134 17.35 8.85 -10.57
C SER A 134 18.47 8.58 -9.57
N SER A 135 18.38 7.44 -8.90
CA SER A 135 19.34 6.99 -7.91
C SER A 135 19.95 5.65 -8.33
N SER A 136 20.63 4.99 -7.41
CA SER A 136 21.22 3.68 -7.61
C SER A 136 20.96 2.75 -6.44
N ILE A 137 20.90 1.45 -6.75
CA ILE A 137 20.83 0.38 -5.78
C ILE A 137 21.94 -0.64 -6.03
N MET A 138 22.22 -1.44 -5.01
CA MET A 138 23.11 -2.58 -5.12
C MET A 138 22.45 -3.85 -4.59
N ALA A 139 22.70 -4.96 -5.27
CA ALA A 139 22.35 -6.29 -4.80
C ALA A 139 23.32 -6.74 -3.71
N VAL A 140 22.81 -7.27 -2.61
CA VAL A 140 23.59 -7.79 -1.49
C VAL A 140 23.05 -9.15 -1.05
N ASP A 141 23.85 -9.88 -0.26
CA ASP A 141 23.40 -11.11 0.38
C ASP A 141 22.12 -10.87 1.19
N ASN A 142 21.22 -11.85 1.15
CA ASN A 142 19.96 -11.80 1.88
C ASN A 142 20.22 -11.66 3.40
N GLN A 143 19.56 -10.70 4.04
CA GLN A 143 19.72 -10.45 5.48
C GLN A 143 18.64 -11.11 6.35
N ASP A 144 17.63 -11.72 5.73
CA ASP A 144 16.61 -12.48 6.43
C ASP A 144 17.14 -13.85 6.88
N LEU A 145 16.72 -14.25 8.09
CA LEU A 145 16.93 -15.62 8.54
C LEU A 145 16.23 -16.59 7.58
N GLY A 146 17.03 -17.44 6.93
CA GLY A 146 16.56 -18.44 5.97
C GLY A 146 16.27 -17.90 4.57
N GLY A 147 16.58 -16.62 4.28
CA GLY A 147 16.40 -16.04 2.96
C GLY A 147 17.39 -16.59 1.93
N GLU A 148 16.95 -16.70 0.67
CA GLU A 148 17.74 -17.28 -0.43
C GLU A 148 18.12 -16.25 -1.50
N TRP A 149 17.25 -15.28 -1.78
CA TRP A 149 17.43 -14.32 -2.87
C TRP A 149 18.05 -13.00 -2.41
N SER A 150 18.91 -12.41 -3.24
CA SER A 150 19.63 -11.18 -2.91
C SER A 150 18.71 -10.05 -2.50
N TRP A 151 19.10 -9.29 -1.48
CA TRP A 151 18.43 -8.06 -1.10
C TRP A 151 18.86 -6.89 -1.96
N ILE A 152 18.04 -5.85 -1.96
CA ILE A 152 18.32 -4.58 -2.62
C ILE A 152 18.50 -3.50 -1.56
N VAL A 153 19.63 -2.80 -1.61
CA VAL A 153 19.95 -1.71 -0.69
C VAL A 153 20.41 -0.47 -1.48
N PRO A 154 20.35 0.73 -0.88
CA PRO A 154 20.85 1.94 -1.52
C PRO A 154 22.31 1.79 -1.97
N GLY A 155 22.59 2.18 -3.21
CA GLY A 155 23.91 2.14 -3.83
C GLY A 155 24.41 3.54 -4.21
N ASN A 156 25.70 3.66 -4.51
CA ASN A 156 26.34 4.92 -4.91
C ASN A 156 26.82 4.92 -6.38
N ASP A 157 26.56 3.84 -7.11
CA ASP A 157 26.92 3.66 -8.52
C ASP A 157 25.73 3.02 -9.22
N SER A 158 25.33 3.54 -10.37
CA SER A 158 24.24 2.95 -11.17
C SER A 158 24.68 1.69 -11.91
N GLY A 159 25.98 1.45 -12.06
CA GLY A 159 26.53 0.38 -12.88
C GLY A 159 26.40 0.63 -14.38
N GLY A 160 25.96 1.82 -14.80
CA GLY A 160 25.78 2.21 -16.21
C GLY A 160 24.44 1.79 -16.82
N ASP A 161 24.36 1.79 -18.15
CA ASP A 161 23.11 1.54 -18.88
C ASP A 161 22.58 0.12 -18.66
N VAL A 162 21.26 -0.04 -18.80
CA VAL A 162 20.54 -1.30 -18.68
C VAL A 162 19.61 -1.50 -19.86
N VAL A 163 19.27 -2.76 -20.15
CA VAL A 163 18.26 -3.12 -21.13
C VAL A 163 16.92 -3.29 -20.41
N VAL A 164 15.89 -2.61 -20.87
CA VAL A 164 14.55 -2.68 -20.28
C VAL A 164 13.74 -3.80 -20.93
N LYS A 165 13.13 -4.67 -20.11
CA LYS A 165 12.11 -5.63 -20.50
C LYS A 165 10.75 -5.13 -20.03
N SER A 166 9.91 -4.67 -20.96
CA SER A 166 8.51 -4.35 -20.69
C SER A 166 7.65 -5.61 -20.74
N LEU A 167 6.69 -5.68 -19.82
CA LEU A 167 5.69 -6.73 -19.67
C LEU A 167 4.33 -6.07 -19.48
N GLN A 168 3.26 -6.75 -19.90
CA GLN A 168 1.90 -6.23 -19.73
C GLN A 168 1.20 -6.96 -18.59
N THR A 169 0.50 -6.20 -17.75
CA THR A 169 -0.34 -6.76 -16.70
C THR A 169 -1.81 -6.44 -16.93
N ILE A 170 -2.67 -7.31 -16.40
CA ILE A 170 -4.12 -7.13 -16.40
C ILE A 170 -4.60 -7.42 -14.98
N ARG A 171 -5.36 -6.51 -14.40
CA ARG A 171 -5.99 -6.75 -13.11
C ARG A 171 -7.20 -7.67 -13.27
N SER A 172 -7.37 -8.60 -12.35
CA SER A 172 -8.56 -9.46 -12.32
C SER A 172 -9.80 -8.66 -11.95
N GLU A 173 -10.93 -9.01 -12.55
CA GLU A 173 -12.22 -8.32 -12.38
C GLU A 173 -13.33 -9.32 -12.07
N ARG A 174 -14.27 -8.92 -11.20
CA ARG A 174 -15.47 -9.69 -10.89
C ARG A 174 -16.46 -9.66 -12.05
N ALA A 175 -16.87 -10.84 -12.53
CA ALA A 175 -17.74 -10.99 -13.69
C ALA A 175 -19.21 -10.57 -13.45
N ASP A 176 -19.61 -10.38 -12.19
CA ASP A 176 -20.95 -9.94 -11.80
C ASP A 176 -21.13 -8.41 -11.76
N LEU A 177 -20.05 -7.66 -11.95
CA LEU A 177 -20.01 -6.19 -11.83
C LEU A 177 -19.82 -5.50 -13.18
N THR A 178 -20.19 -4.22 -13.22
CA THR A 178 -19.99 -3.32 -14.37
C THR A 178 -19.09 -2.14 -14.02
N ASP A 179 -18.72 -1.31 -14.99
CA ASP A 179 -17.99 -0.06 -14.74
C ASP A 179 -18.72 0.83 -13.73
N ALA A 180 -20.06 0.88 -13.78
CA ALA A 180 -20.86 1.64 -12.81
C ALA A 180 -20.75 1.11 -11.37
N ASP A 181 -20.26 -0.11 -11.19
CA ASP A 181 -20.11 -0.82 -9.93
C ASP A 181 -18.66 -0.82 -9.40
N GLY A 182 -17.72 -0.15 -10.10
CA GLY A 182 -16.31 -0.17 -9.73
C GLY A 182 -15.56 -1.44 -10.13
N VAL A 183 -15.96 -2.10 -11.24
CA VAL A 183 -15.39 -3.40 -11.64
C VAL A 183 -13.86 -3.39 -11.78
N GLY A 184 -13.25 -2.29 -12.21
CA GLY A 184 -11.79 -2.16 -12.38
C GLY A 184 -10.99 -2.25 -11.07
N ALA A 185 -11.67 -2.15 -9.91
CA ALA A 185 -11.08 -2.30 -8.58
C ALA A 185 -11.84 -3.35 -7.75
N SER A 186 -12.22 -4.46 -8.40
CA SER A 186 -13.02 -5.55 -7.81
C SER A 186 -12.31 -6.89 -7.65
N GLY A 187 -11.04 -6.99 -8.07
CA GLY A 187 -10.23 -8.20 -7.91
C GLY A 187 -8.78 -7.88 -7.57
N GLY A 188 -7.99 -8.95 -7.44
CA GLY A 188 -6.65 -8.90 -6.88
C GLY A 188 -6.63 -9.31 -5.40
N TRP A 189 -5.43 -9.32 -4.83
CA TRP A 189 -5.19 -9.71 -3.44
C TRP A 189 -5.95 -8.81 -2.47
N VAL A 190 -5.94 -7.49 -2.74
CA VAL A 190 -6.75 -6.47 -2.07
C VAL A 190 -7.50 -5.67 -3.11
N ASN A 191 -8.70 -5.20 -2.78
CA ASN A 191 -9.48 -4.39 -3.71
C ASN A 191 -10.46 -3.46 -2.99
N GLY A 192 -10.73 -2.30 -3.60
CA GLY A 192 -11.66 -1.31 -3.04
C GLY A 192 -13.12 -1.73 -3.07
N ARG A 193 -13.50 -2.73 -3.89
CA ARG A 193 -14.87 -3.24 -3.92
C ARG A 193 -15.23 -4.00 -2.63
N ASP A 194 -14.29 -4.75 -2.07
CA ASP A 194 -14.49 -5.43 -0.79
C ASP A 194 -14.62 -4.41 0.35
N VAL A 195 -13.88 -3.30 0.29
CA VAL A 195 -14.06 -2.16 1.21
C VAL A 195 -15.46 -1.56 1.07
N TYR A 196 -15.91 -1.33 -0.17
CA TYR A 196 -17.27 -0.84 -0.43
C TYR A 196 -18.34 -1.77 0.15
N ASP A 197 -18.23 -3.08 -0.11
CA ASP A 197 -19.20 -4.07 0.37
C ASP A 197 -19.21 -4.12 1.91
N TRP A 198 -18.07 -3.85 2.58
CA TRP A 198 -17.99 -3.69 4.03
C TRP A 198 -18.67 -2.41 4.54
N VAL A 199 -18.41 -1.26 3.93
CA VAL A 199 -19.04 0.01 4.36
C VAL A 199 -20.56 -0.05 4.17
N ASP A 200 -21.02 -0.56 3.03
CA ASP A 200 -22.44 -0.79 2.74
C ASP A 200 -23.08 -1.70 3.80
N PHE A 201 -22.41 -2.80 4.16
CA PHE A 201 -22.90 -3.72 5.18
C PHE A 201 -22.92 -3.12 6.60
N ILE A 202 -21.85 -2.44 7.03
CA ILE A 202 -21.76 -1.85 8.37
C ILE A 202 -22.84 -0.78 8.54
N THR A 203 -23.18 -0.06 7.47
CA THR A 203 -24.10 1.07 7.50
C THR A 203 -25.52 0.73 7.05
N ASP A 204 -25.83 -0.55 6.79
CA ASP A 204 -27.16 -0.99 6.35
C ASP A 204 -28.22 -0.75 7.44
N ASP A 205 -29.05 0.27 7.23
CA ASP A 205 -30.13 0.67 8.13
C ASP A 205 -31.47 -0.03 7.89
N THR A 206 -31.48 -1.08 7.06
CA THR A 206 -32.66 -1.91 6.81
C THR A 206 -33.22 -2.41 8.14
N PRO A 207 -34.51 -2.14 8.46
CA PRO A 207 -35.07 -2.51 9.75
C PRO A 207 -35.04 -4.03 10.02
N CYS A 208 -34.37 -4.42 11.09
CA CYS A 208 -34.29 -5.80 11.55
C CYS A 208 -34.42 -5.92 13.07
N ALA A 209 -35.60 -6.36 13.53
CA ALA A 209 -35.89 -6.51 14.96
C ALA A 209 -35.13 -7.65 15.68
N THR A 210 -34.38 -8.48 14.93
CA THR A 210 -33.65 -9.64 15.46
C THR A 210 -32.15 -9.58 15.22
N CYS A 211 -31.66 -8.56 14.51
CA CYS A 211 -30.25 -8.48 14.11
C CYS A 211 -29.40 -7.78 15.16
N GLY A 212 -29.94 -6.82 15.92
CA GLY A 212 -29.18 -6.06 16.91
C GLY A 212 -30.08 -5.15 17.75
N ALA A 213 -29.46 -4.41 18.68
CA ALA A 213 -30.17 -3.47 19.54
C ALA A 213 -30.49 -2.13 18.88
N ASP A 214 -29.77 -1.80 17.80
CA ASP A 214 -30.00 -0.66 16.91
C ASP A 214 -31.24 -0.86 16.02
N GLY A 215 -31.71 -2.11 15.87
CA GLY A 215 -32.84 -2.47 15.04
C GLY A 215 -32.54 -2.45 13.55
N ALA A 216 -31.28 -2.55 13.15
CA ALA A 216 -30.80 -2.53 11.76
C ALA A 216 -30.13 -3.86 11.37
N VAL A 217 -29.91 -4.08 10.07
CA VAL A 217 -29.15 -5.25 9.58
C VAL A 217 -27.64 -5.06 9.83
N GLY A 218 -27.14 -3.84 9.64
CA GLY A 218 -25.76 -3.45 9.90
C GLY A 218 -25.44 -3.26 11.38
N TYR A 219 -24.42 -2.44 11.65
CA TYR A 219 -23.91 -2.13 12.98
C TYR A 219 -23.92 -0.62 13.20
N LEU A 220 -25.10 -0.11 13.54
CA LEU A 220 -25.31 1.31 13.78
C LEU A 220 -25.12 1.64 15.27
N ASP A 221 -25.17 2.92 15.59
CA ASP A 221 -25.17 3.42 16.97
C ASP A 221 -23.92 3.00 17.79
N ARG A 222 -22.77 2.94 17.13
CA ARG A 222 -21.47 2.44 17.66
C ARG A 222 -20.75 3.42 18.58
N TRP A 223 -21.43 4.43 19.13
CA TRP A 223 -20.81 5.40 20.04
C TRP A 223 -20.57 4.78 21.42
N ILE A 224 -19.54 5.28 22.11
CA ILE A 224 -19.19 4.86 23.46
C ILE A 224 -20.31 5.15 24.47
N GLY A 225 -20.52 4.25 25.43
CA GLY A 225 -21.43 4.51 26.54
C GLY A 225 -21.58 3.31 27.48
N ASN A 226 -21.75 3.60 28.77
CA ASN A 226 -22.03 2.55 29.76
C ASN A 226 -23.32 1.81 29.40
N ALA A 227 -23.18 0.52 29.08
CA ALA A 227 -24.27 -0.36 28.67
C ALA A 227 -25.00 0.08 27.38
N ASN A 228 -24.29 0.64 26.39
CA ASN A 228 -24.80 0.75 25.01
C ASN A 228 -24.83 -0.65 24.37
N PRO A 229 -26.00 -1.28 24.15
CA PRO A 229 -26.06 -2.64 23.64
C PRO A 229 -25.69 -2.74 22.15
N SER A 230 -25.85 -1.67 21.37
CA SER A 230 -25.44 -1.64 19.95
C SER A 230 -23.92 -1.63 19.82
N TYR A 231 -23.25 -0.84 20.65
CA TYR A 231 -21.79 -0.84 20.76
C TYR A 231 -21.24 -2.21 21.17
N GLU A 232 -21.79 -2.83 22.23
CA GLU A 232 -21.39 -4.19 22.65
C GLU A 232 -21.67 -5.27 21.59
N HIS A 233 -22.74 -5.09 20.82
CA HIS A 233 -23.06 -5.98 19.69
C HIS A 233 -22.03 -5.86 18.57
N ALA A 234 -21.67 -4.64 18.17
CA ALA A 234 -20.63 -4.37 17.19
C ALA A 234 -19.27 -4.95 17.63
N ILE A 235 -18.91 -4.78 18.91
CA ILE A 235 -17.67 -5.34 19.47
C ILE A 235 -17.60 -6.85 19.27
N THR A 236 -18.68 -7.54 19.66
CA THR A 236 -18.75 -9.01 19.56
C THR A 236 -18.65 -9.47 18.11
N TYR A 237 -19.26 -8.74 17.18
CA TYR A 237 -19.21 -9.08 15.77
C TYR A 237 -17.81 -8.89 15.18
N PHE A 238 -17.20 -7.72 15.35
CA PHE A 238 -15.89 -7.44 14.76
C PHE A 238 -14.76 -8.27 15.40
N GLU A 239 -14.85 -8.59 16.70
CA GLU A 239 -13.99 -9.61 17.33
C GLU A 239 -14.13 -10.96 16.62
N GLY A 240 -15.37 -11.39 16.36
CA GLY A 240 -15.65 -12.64 15.64
C GLY A 240 -15.14 -12.64 14.19
N VAL A 241 -15.22 -11.50 13.49
CA VAL A 241 -14.66 -11.33 12.14
C VAL A 241 -13.16 -11.50 12.16
N MET A 242 -12.44 -10.80 13.05
CA MET A 242 -10.98 -10.91 13.17
C MET A 242 -10.54 -12.32 13.57
N LEU A 243 -11.28 -13.00 14.46
CA LEU A 243 -11.04 -14.41 14.81
C LEU A 243 -11.21 -15.32 13.58
N GLY A 244 -12.15 -14.99 12.70
CA GLY A 244 -12.41 -15.70 11.45
C GLY A 244 -11.28 -15.59 10.43
N TYR A 245 -10.46 -14.54 10.49
CA TYR A 245 -9.31 -14.37 9.58
C TYR A 245 -8.11 -15.25 9.90
N GLY A 246 -8.12 -15.97 11.03
CA GLY A 246 -7.01 -16.86 11.40
C GLY A 246 -5.78 -16.14 11.93
N LEU A 247 -5.96 -14.94 12.49
CA LEU A 247 -4.95 -14.24 13.29
C LEU A 247 -4.57 -15.09 14.51
N ASP A 248 -3.33 -14.97 15.00
CA ASP A 248 -2.81 -15.78 16.11
C ASP A 248 -3.52 -15.48 17.43
N ASN A 249 -3.93 -14.22 17.60
CA ASN A 249 -4.65 -13.75 18.78
C ASN A 249 -5.59 -12.61 18.40
N VAL A 250 -6.73 -12.51 19.08
CA VAL A 250 -7.65 -11.38 18.98
C VAL A 250 -8.08 -11.01 20.38
N GLU A 251 -7.93 -9.72 20.72
CA GLU A 251 -8.19 -9.21 22.05
C GLU A 251 -9.12 -8.00 22.01
N VAL A 252 -10.13 -8.03 22.87
CA VAL A 252 -10.97 -6.87 23.19
C VAL A 252 -10.40 -6.20 24.43
N HIS A 253 -9.61 -5.16 24.22
CA HIS A 253 -8.97 -4.35 25.26
C HIS A 253 -9.99 -3.44 25.92
N ARG A 254 -10.53 -3.85 27.07
CA ARG A 254 -11.50 -3.06 27.83
C ARG A 254 -10.81 -2.13 28.82
N PHE A 255 -11.12 -0.85 28.73
CA PHE A 255 -10.56 0.18 29.61
C PHE A 255 -11.63 1.17 30.04
N GLN A 256 -11.35 1.90 31.13
CA GLN A 256 -12.24 2.93 31.66
C GLN A 256 -11.61 4.30 31.44
N SER A 257 -12.32 5.19 30.74
CA SER A 257 -11.97 6.60 30.63
C SER A 257 -13.04 7.45 31.32
N ASN A 258 -12.63 8.27 32.28
CA ASN A 258 -13.52 9.00 33.18
C ASN A 258 -14.56 8.07 33.84
N THR A 259 -15.82 8.18 33.43
CA THR A 259 -16.93 7.35 33.93
C THR A 259 -17.44 6.34 32.90
N ALA A 260 -16.92 6.35 31.67
CA ALA A 260 -17.36 5.50 30.57
C ALA A 260 -16.42 4.29 30.38
N TRP A 261 -16.99 3.15 30.02
CA TRP A 261 -16.24 2.00 29.52
C TRP A 261 -16.10 2.10 28.00
N ALA A 262 -14.90 1.81 27.51
CA ALA A 262 -14.52 1.79 26.11
C ALA A 262 -13.76 0.50 25.79
N VAL A 263 -13.65 0.15 24.52
CA VAL A 263 -12.87 -1.01 24.09
C VAL A 263 -12.06 -0.73 22.83
N ASN A 264 -10.89 -1.35 22.70
CA ASN A 264 -10.26 -1.52 21.39
C ASN A 264 -10.38 -3.00 20.97
N ILE A 265 -10.59 -3.26 19.68
CA ILE A 265 -10.65 -4.61 19.13
C ILE A 265 -9.40 -4.79 18.28
N CYS A 266 -8.46 -5.61 18.74
CA CYS A 266 -7.18 -5.77 18.09
C CYS A 266 -6.91 -7.23 17.74
N GLY A 267 -6.59 -7.50 16.48
CA GLY A 267 -6.10 -8.77 15.99
C GLY A 267 -4.58 -8.74 15.78
N TYR A 268 -3.90 -9.84 16.09
CA TYR A 268 -2.45 -9.95 16.08
C TYR A 268 -2.01 -11.15 15.25
N LYS A 269 -1.03 -10.94 14.37
CA LYS A 269 -0.29 -12.02 13.72
C LYS A 269 1.20 -11.86 14.00
N THR A 270 1.78 -12.87 14.64
CA THR A 270 3.12 -12.82 15.25
C THR A 270 4.21 -12.77 14.19
N GLY A 271 5.13 -11.82 14.34
CA GLY A 271 6.30 -11.71 13.47
C GLY A 271 7.25 -12.88 13.61
N SER A 272 7.79 -13.35 12.48
CA SER A 272 8.69 -14.52 12.45
C SER A 272 10.15 -14.19 12.81
N VAL A 273 10.53 -12.91 12.81
CA VAL A 273 11.91 -12.44 13.08
C VAL A 273 11.98 -11.51 14.29
N TYR A 274 11.06 -10.54 14.35
CA TYR A 274 10.95 -9.52 15.38
C TYR A 274 9.53 -9.53 15.99
N PRO A 275 9.17 -10.56 16.77
CA PRO A 275 7.82 -10.68 17.33
C PRO A 275 7.45 -9.54 18.31
N ASP A 276 8.46 -8.90 18.91
CA ASP A 276 8.29 -7.79 19.85
C ASP A 276 8.34 -6.41 19.16
N GLU A 277 8.52 -6.36 17.82
CA GLU A 277 8.39 -5.15 17.02
C GLU A 277 7.04 -5.19 16.29
N TRP A 278 6.17 -4.21 16.57
CA TRP A 278 4.80 -4.18 16.09
C TRP A 278 4.64 -3.13 15.00
N LEU A 279 4.06 -3.53 13.87
CA LEU A 279 3.59 -2.62 12.82
C LEU A 279 2.07 -2.67 12.80
N ILE A 280 1.45 -1.50 13.00
CA ILE A 280 0.04 -1.42 13.35
C ILE A 280 -0.74 -0.73 12.23
N PHE A 281 -1.84 -1.35 11.80
CA PHE A 281 -2.92 -0.71 11.06
C PHE A 281 -4.02 -0.30 12.05
N GLY A 282 -4.47 0.94 11.97
CA GLY A 282 -5.49 1.47 12.86
C GLY A 282 -6.53 2.31 12.15
N ALA A 283 -7.77 2.16 12.61
CA ALA A 283 -8.90 3.02 12.31
C ALA A 283 -9.81 3.01 13.53
N HIS A 284 -10.54 4.09 13.79
CA HIS A 284 -11.55 4.04 14.83
C HIS A 284 -12.86 3.45 14.30
N PHE A 285 -13.54 2.71 15.16
CA PHE A 285 -14.83 2.08 14.86
C PHE A 285 -15.96 2.70 15.67
N ASP A 286 -15.69 3.54 16.66
CA ASP A 286 -16.75 4.36 17.19
C ASP A 286 -17.20 5.39 16.15
N ILE A 287 -18.33 6.01 16.44
CA ILE A 287 -18.90 7.11 15.67
C ILE A 287 -19.23 8.23 16.64
N ALA A 288 -19.16 9.47 16.17
CA ALA A 288 -19.51 10.62 16.99
C ALA A 288 -20.91 10.46 17.64
N PRO A 289 -21.06 10.70 18.96
CA PRO A 289 -22.31 10.46 19.67
C PRO A 289 -23.40 11.49 19.33
N PRO A 290 -24.69 11.10 19.32
CA PRO A 290 -25.79 12.01 18.97
C PRO A 290 -25.92 13.23 19.89
N VAL A 291 -26.37 14.36 19.32
CA VAL A 291 -26.69 15.67 19.97
C VAL A 291 -27.25 15.53 21.40
N ALA A 292 -28.22 14.64 21.61
CA ALA A 292 -28.94 14.51 22.88
C ALA A 292 -28.05 14.10 24.06
N TYR A 293 -26.89 13.52 23.78
CA TYR A 293 -25.96 12.99 24.77
C TYR A 293 -24.66 13.80 24.87
N THR A 294 -24.49 14.82 24.01
CA THR A 294 -23.27 15.65 23.93
C THR A 294 -23.52 17.03 24.57
N PRO A 295 -22.91 17.35 25.73
CA PRO A 295 -23.08 18.64 26.39
C PRO A 295 -22.60 19.80 25.51
N GLY A 296 -23.45 20.81 25.28
CA GLY A 296 -23.13 21.97 24.45
C GLY A 296 -23.59 21.85 23.00
N ALA A 297 -24.20 20.72 22.63
CA ALA A 297 -24.60 20.45 21.26
C ALA A 297 -25.81 21.24 20.75
N GLN A 298 -25.75 21.65 19.48
CA GLN A 298 -26.82 22.39 18.78
C GLN A 298 -27.18 21.71 17.46
N VAL A 299 -28.45 21.36 17.28
CA VAL A 299 -28.96 20.73 16.06
C VAL A 299 -28.61 21.55 14.81
N GLY A 300 -27.98 20.92 13.81
CA GLY A 300 -27.70 21.51 12.49
C GLY A 300 -26.31 22.14 12.28
N ILE A 301 -25.37 21.96 13.21
CA ILE A 301 -23.96 22.36 13.11
C ILE A 301 -23.11 21.06 13.09
N PRO A 302 -21.97 20.97 12.37
CA PRO A 302 -21.11 19.77 12.42
C PRO A 302 -20.62 19.49 13.87
N GLY A 303 -20.41 18.22 14.20
CA GLY A 303 -19.89 17.80 15.52
C GLY A 303 -20.91 17.15 16.46
N TYR A 304 -22.08 16.72 15.97
CA TYR A 304 -23.16 16.23 16.84
C TYR A 304 -23.69 14.84 16.50
N GLY A 305 -22.81 14.05 15.91
CA GLY A 305 -22.93 12.62 15.83
C GLY A 305 -23.75 12.09 14.69
N THR A 306 -23.58 10.80 14.48
CA THR A 306 -24.21 10.02 13.41
C THR A 306 -24.69 8.70 13.99
N ARG A 307 -25.56 8.02 13.25
CA ARG A 307 -25.94 6.63 13.55
C ARG A 307 -25.14 5.64 12.70
N HIS A 308 -24.70 6.08 11.52
CA HIS A 308 -24.08 5.24 10.50
C HIS A 308 -22.56 5.40 10.51
N GLY A 309 -22.07 6.63 10.40
CA GLY A 309 -20.63 6.92 10.33
C GLY A 309 -19.99 6.28 9.11
N ALA A 310 -20.64 6.41 7.95
CA ALA A 310 -20.21 5.71 6.73
C ALA A 310 -18.82 6.18 6.28
N TYR A 311 -18.66 7.50 6.21
CA TYR A 311 -17.39 8.15 5.94
C TYR A 311 -16.49 8.13 7.18
N ASP A 312 -17.07 8.43 8.34
CA ASP A 312 -16.35 8.64 9.60
C ASP A 312 -16.88 7.71 10.72
N ASN A 313 -16.27 6.54 10.94
CA ASN A 313 -15.14 5.97 10.22
C ASN A 313 -15.34 4.49 9.89
N ALA A 314 -16.54 4.14 9.40
CA ALA A 314 -16.79 2.82 8.83
C ALA A 314 -15.89 2.57 7.62
N ALA A 315 -15.57 3.59 6.81
CA ALA A 315 -14.59 3.52 5.73
C ALA A 315 -13.22 3.00 6.20
N GLY A 316 -12.57 3.68 7.15
CA GLY A 316 -11.27 3.27 7.70
C GLY A 316 -11.30 1.91 8.38
N SER A 317 -12.32 1.66 9.19
CA SER A 317 -12.55 0.34 9.81
C SER A 317 -12.63 -0.77 8.76
N SER A 318 -13.32 -0.53 7.64
CA SER A 318 -13.48 -1.48 6.55
C SER A 318 -12.16 -1.73 5.83
N MET A 319 -11.33 -0.70 5.62
CA MET A 319 -9.99 -0.85 5.05
C MET A 319 -9.06 -1.66 5.97
N VAL A 320 -9.14 -1.48 7.30
CA VAL A 320 -8.41 -2.32 8.27
C VAL A 320 -8.87 -3.78 8.19
N LEU A 321 -10.18 -4.04 8.16
CA LEU A 321 -10.74 -5.39 8.06
C LEU A 321 -10.34 -6.09 6.75
N THR A 322 -10.43 -5.39 5.62
CA THR A 322 -10.00 -5.91 4.30
C THR A 322 -8.50 -6.20 4.28
N THR A 323 -7.67 -5.33 4.87
CA THR A 323 -6.22 -5.56 4.93
C THR A 323 -5.86 -6.72 5.86
N ALA A 324 -6.55 -6.83 7.00
CA ALA A 324 -6.34 -7.90 7.97
C ALA A 324 -6.64 -9.27 7.37
N SER A 325 -7.71 -9.40 6.58
CA SER A 325 -8.10 -10.68 5.98
C SER A 325 -7.03 -11.24 5.04
N VAL A 326 -6.32 -10.38 4.31
CA VAL A 326 -5.33 -10.78 3.30
C VAL A 326 -3.94 -10.97 3.89
N LEU A 327 -3.54 -10.11 4.83
CA LEU A 327 -2.22 -10.16 5.47
C LEU A 327 -2.17 -11.28 6.52
N ALA A 328 -3.32 -11.69 7.06
CA ALA A 328 -3.41 -12.88 7.90
C ALA A 328 -2.93 -14.16 7.19
N GLU A 329 -2.88 -14.19 5.86
CA GLU A 329 -2.37 -15.33 5.08
C GLU A 329 -0.85 -15.30 4.87
N PHE A 330 -0.18 -14.17 5.15
CA PHE A 330 1.19 -13.93 4.75
C PHE A 330 2.16 -13.78 5.94
N ASP A 331 3.35 -14.39 5.88
CA ASP A 331 4.34 -14.28 6.96
C ASP A 331 5.10 -12.95 6.88
N ALA A 332 5.27 -12.31 8.04
CA ALA A 332 5.97 -11.03 8.19
C ALA A 332 7.19 -11.17 9.11
N ARG A 333 8.11 -10.22 9.05
CA ARG A 333 9.24 -10.13 9.98
C ARG A 333 8.74 -9.65 11.34
N ARG A 334 7.86 -8.65 11.33
CA ARG A 334 7.31 -7.97 12.51
C ARG A 334 5.91 -8.47 12.82
N THR A 335 5.49 -8.28 14.07
CA THR A 335 4.11 -8.58 14.45
C THR A 335 3.19 -7.57 13.78
N MET A 336 2.23 -8.08 13.02
CA MET A 336 1.16 -7.29 12.43
C MET A 336 0.04 -7.13 13.46
N VAL A 337 -0.39 -5.89 13.67
CA VAL A 337 -1.52 -5.59 14.54
C VAL A 337 -2.58 -4.84 13.73
N PHE A 338 -3.81 -5.32 13.77
CA PHE A 338 -4.97 -4.70 13.14
C PHE A 338 -5.91 -4.26 14.25
N CYS A 339 -6.02 -2.96 14.50
CA CYS A 339 -6.80 -2.43 15.61
C CYS A 339 -7.93 -1.53 15.14
N LEU A 340 -9.10 -1.78 15.72
CA LEU A 340 -10.26 -0.91 15.68
C LEU A 340 -10.34 -0.14 17.00
N TRP A 341 -10.02 1.15 16.97
CA TRP A 341 -10.01 2.02 18.14
C TRP A 341 -11.42 2.43 18.53
N SER A 342 -11.62 2.70 19.81
CA SER A 342 -12.81 3.43 20.25
C SER A 342 -12.47 4.79 20.81
N SER A 343 -13.48 5.65 20.74
CA SER A 343 -13.52 6.95 21.36
C SER A 343 -12.39 7.85 20.86
N GLU A 344 -12.14 7.77 19.55
CA GLU A 344 -11.37 8.77 18.81
C GLU A 344 -12.06 10.14 18.99
N GLU A 345 -13.38 10.12 18.81
CA GLU A 345 -14.26 11.29 18.72
C GLU A 345 -14.40 12.07 20.03
N GLU A 346 -14.17 11.42 21.17
CA GLU A 346 -14.14 12.06 22.48
C GLU A 346 -12.72 12.41 22.96
N GLY A 347 -11.73 12.27 22.08
CA GLY A 347 -10.34 12.71 22.29
C GLY A 347 -9.33 11.57 22.37
N LEU A 348 -9.38 10.62 21.43
CA LEU A 348 -8.38 9.58 21.20
C LEU A 348 -8.23 8.60 22.38
N TRP A 349 -9.30 8.29 23.12
CA TRP A 349 -9.16 7.52 24.36
C TRP A 349 -8.66 6.09 24.09
N GLY A 350 -9.12 5.47 23.00
CA GLY A 350 -8.73 4.12 22.58
C GLY A 350 -7.25 4.01 22.23
N SER A 351 -6.81 4.75 21.22
CA SER A 351 -5.42 4.74 20.78
C SER A 351 -4.47 5.23 21.88
N ARG A 352 -4.84 6.23 22.69
CA ARG A 352 -4.03 6.66 23.85
C ARG A 352 -3.93 5.58 24.92
N SER A 353 -5.02 4.89 25.23
CA SER A 353 -4.99 3.79 26.21
C SER A 353 -4.05 2.68 25.73
N PHE A 354 -4.08 2.36 24.44
CA PHE A 354 -3.24 1.32 23.86
C PHE A 354 -1.76 1.73 23.82
N ALA A 355 -1.46 2.90 23.26
CA ALA A 355 -0.09 3.38 23.11
C ALA A 355 0.64 3.58 24.46
N ASN A 356 -0.09 3.92 25.52
CA ASN A 356 0.47 4.09 26.87
C ASN A 356 0.56 2.79 27.69
N ASP A 357 -0.01 1.68 27.22
CA ASP A 357 -0.06 0.40 27.96
C ASP A 357 0.41 -0.77 27.08
N LEU A 358 1.44 -0.54 26.27
CA LEU A 358 2.10 -1.59 25.50
C LEU A 358 2.75 -2.63 26.44
N PRO A 359 2.75 -3.93 26.08
CA PRO A 359 3.42 -4.95 26.88
C PRO A 359 4.92 -4.68 27.07
N ASP A 360 5.46 -5.09 28.22
CA ASP A 360 6.89 -4.93 28.53
C ASP A 360 7.78 -5.53 27.41
N GLY A 361 8.65 -4.70 26.83
CA GLY A 361 9.60 -5.11 25.79
C GLY A 361 9.08 -5.01 24.36
N VAL A 362 7.79 -4.73 24.17
CA VAL A 362 7.20 -4.45 22.85
C VAL A 362 7.52 -3.02 22.44
N THR A 363 7.86 -2.84 21.17
CA THR A 363 7.99 -1.53 20.52
C THR A 363 7.12 -1.46 19.28
N VAL A 364 6.55 -0.29 19.00
CA VAL A 364 5.85 -0.04 17.74
C VAL A 364 6.86 0.53 16.75
N SER A 365 7.06 -0.12 15.61
CA SER A 365 8.00 0.34 14.58
C SER A 365 7.39 1.47 13.76
N ASN A 366 6.14 1.29 13.32
CA ASN A 366 5.39 2.23 12.49
C ASN A 366 3.88 2.07 12.74
N TYR A 367 3.12 3.13 12.47
CA TYR A 367 1.66 3.13 12.57
C TYR A 367 1.03 3.68 11.28
N LEU A 368 0.05 2.95 10.74
CA LEU A 368 -0.74 3.30 9.57
C LEU A 368 -2.16 3.68 10.00
N ASN A 369 -2.53 4.96 9.82
CA ASN A 369 -3.85 5.49 10.21
C ASN A 369 -4.80 5.60 9.02
N LEU A 370 -5.95 4.96 9.11
CA LEU A 370 -6.99 4.97 8.09
C LEU A 370 -8.21 5.68 8.67
N ASP A 371 -8.37 6.95 8.30
CA ASP A 371 -9.42 7.79 8.88
C ASP A 371 -10.05 8.67 7.82
N MET A 372 -11.37 8.62 7.69
CA MET A 372 -12.12 9.50 6.79
C MET A 372 -11.62 9.45 5.33
N ALA A 373 -11.42 8.28 4.73
CA ALA A 373 -11.03 8.17 3.30
C ALA A 373 -12.23 7.85 2.39
N GLY A 374 -12.16 8.23 1.12
CA GLY A 374 -13.15 7.85 0.10
C GLY A 374 -13.78 9.00 -0.68
N VAL A 375 -13.91 10.18 -0.06
CA VAL A 375 -14.71 11.31 -0.63
C VAL A 375 -13.87 12.40 -1.29
N ASN A 376 -12.57 12.17 -1.45
CA ASN A 376 -11.61 13.15 -1.94
C ASN A 376 -11.21 12.87 -3.41
N TYR A 377 -10.58 11.73 -3.66
CA TYR A 377 -10.12 11.33 -5.00
C TYR A 377 -10.53 9.89 -5.34
N PRO A 378 -10.99 9.57 -6.57
CA PRO A 378 -11.21 10.49 -7.69
C PRO A 378 -12.41 11.42 -7.45
N GLY A 379 -12.21 12.73 -7.62
CA GLY A 379 -13.21 13.74 -7.26
C GLY A 379 -12.64 15.15 -7.17
N ASP A 380 -13.45 16.06 -6.65
CA ASP A 380 -13.19 17.51 -6.61
C ASP A 380 -12.25 17.95 -5.49
N TYR A 381 -11.61 17.03 -4.74
CA TYR A 381 -10.76 17.40 -3.61
C TYR A 381 -9.46 16.61 -3.56
N ALA A 382 -8.49 17.15 -2.81
CA ALA A 382 -7.20 16.51 -2.67
C ALA A 382 -7.27 15.25 -1.80
N LEU A 383 -6.77 14.11 -2.29
CA LEU A 383 -6.43 12.99 -1.42
C LEU A 383 -5.24 13.40 -0.55
N SER A 384 -5.46 13.46 0.76
CA SER A 384 -4.42 13.81 1.72
C SER A 384 -3.72 12.56 2.23
N VAL A 385 -2.43 12.45 1.92
CA VAL A 385 -1.51 11.48 2.50
C VAL A 385 -0.64 12.23 3.50
N TYR A 386 -0.98 12.11 4.77
CA TYR A 386 -0.27 12.83 5.82
C TYR A 386 0.70 11.92 6.55
N LEU A 387 1.79 12.50 7.01
CA LEU A 387 2.76 11.80 7.84
C LEU A 387 3.21 12.67 9.01
N GLY A 388 3.83 12.04 10.00
CA GLY A 388 4.36 12.73 11.16
C GLY A 388 5.18 11.80 12.07
N PRO A 389 5.69 12.31 13.19
CA PRO A 389 5.49 13.66 13.71
C PRO A 389 6.18 14.76 12.88
N ASP A 390 5.52 15.92 12.79
CA ASP A 390 6.08 17.16 12.24
C ASP A 390 6.89 17.92 13.32
N GLY A 391 8.05 18.45 12.94
CA GLY A 391 8.97 19.12 13.85
C GLY A 391 9.07 20.63 13.60
N THR A 392 9.81 21.00 12.56
CA THR A 392 10.22 22.39 12.29
C THR A 392 9.23 23.15 11.42
N GLN A 393 8.41 22.47 10.62
CA GLN A 393 7.54 23.04 9.58
C GLN A 393 8.28 23.87 8.51
N GLU A 394 9.62 23.84 8.51
CA GLU A 394 10.45 24.58 7.55
C GLU A 394 11.04 23.67 6.46
N GLU A 395 11.19 22.39 6.77
CA GLU A 395 11.66 21.33 5.88
C GLU A 395 10.88 20.02 6.11
N ILE A 396 11.15 19.00 5.29
CA ILE A 396 10.56 17.68 5.48
C ILE A 396 11.38 16.95 6.56
N ASP A 397 10.84 16.80 7.77
CA ASP A 397 11.53 16.22 8.92
C ASP A 397 11.61 14.68 8.85
N GLN A 398 10.60 14.03 8.28
CA GLN A 398 10.45 12.58 8.12
C GLN A 398 10.70 12.18 6.66
N ALA A 399 11.90 12.47 6.15
CA ALA A 399 12.24 12.31 4.73
C ALA A 399 12.06 10.86 4.25
N GLY A 400 12.37 9.87 5.08
CA GLY A 400 12.17 8.45 4.77
C GLY A 400 10.71 8.09 4.53
N MET A 401 9.79 8.57 5.39
CA MET A 401 8.37 8.29 5.25
C MET A 401 7.77 9.06 4.06
N PHE A 402 8.18 10.32 3.86
CA PHE A 402 7.75 11.14 2.74
C PHE A 402 8.13 10.49 1.39
N HIS A 403 9.39 10.10 1.22
CA HIS A 403 9.83 9.48 -0.02
C HIS A 403 9.29 8.07 -0.20
N LEU A 404 8.98 7.34 0.88
CA LEU A 404 8.26 6.07 0.78
C LEU A 404 6.83 6.29 0.24
N ALA A 405 6.12 7.29 0.75
CA ALA A 405 4.80 7.65 0.24
C ALA A 405 4.88 8.01 -1.25
N GLU A 406 5.84 8.86 -1.66
CA GLU A 406 6.04 9.17 -3.08
C GLU A 406 6.37 7.94 -3.92
N TRP A 407 7.27 7.08 -3.43
CA TRP A 407 7.73 5.87 -4.11
C TRP A 407 6.57 4.94 -4.48
N ILE A 408 5.61 4.79 -3.57
CA ILE A 408 4.42 3.97 -3.75
C ILE A 408 3.41 4.69 -4.66
N GLY A 409 3.09 5.94 -4.35
CA GLY A 409 2.07 6.72 -5.06
C GLY A 409 2.38 6.91 -6.54
N ALA A 410 3.62 7.31 -6.85
CA ALA A 410 3.99 7.63 -8.23
C ALA A 410 4.01 6.41 -9.15
N ASP A 411 4.30 5.22 -8.61
CA ASP A 411 4.52 4.02 -9.41
C ASP A 411 3.45 2.96 -9.19
N ALA A 412 3.32 2.42 -7.98
CA ALA A 412 2.40 1.31 -7.74
C ALA A 412 0.92 1.70 -7.92
N LEU A 413 0.62 2.99 -7.77
CA LEU A 413 -0.72 3.55 -7.88
C LEU A 413 -0.91 4.45 -9.12
N ASP A 414 0.15 4.71 -9.87
CA ASP A 414 0.14 5.57 -11.06
C ASP A 414 -0.45 6.97 -10.78
N LEU A 415 0.04 7.64 -9.72
CA LEU A 415 -0.46 8.94 -9.25
C LEU A 415 0.57 10.08 -9.39
N GLY A 416 1.58 9.92 -10.26
CA GLY A 416 2.69 10.87 -10.38
C GLY A 416 2.24 12.30 -10.73
N ASN A 417 1.24 12.44 -11.61
CA ASN A 417 0.73 13.75 -12.03
C ASN A 417 -0.12 14.41 -10.92
N GLU A 418 -0.95 13.62 -10.24
CA GLU A 418 -1.82 14.03 -9.14
C GLU A 418 -0.97 14.50 -7.95
N MET A 419 0.13 13.79 -7.67
CA MET A 419 1.12 14.14 -6.67
C MET A 419 1.86 15.44 -7.01
N GLN A 420 2.19 15.67 -8.29
CA GLN A 420 2.78 16.93 -8.71
C GLN A 420 1.84 18.11 -8.45
N ARG A 421 0.54 17.98 -8.78
CA ARG A 421 -0.48 18.99 -8.47
C ARG A 421 -0.61 19.23 -6.96
N GLY A 422 -0.61 18.16 -6.16
CA GLY A 422 -0.71 18.29 -4.71
C GLY A 422 0.50 18.95 -4.07
N ARG A 423 1.71 18.72 -4.61
CA ARG A 423 2.91 19.45 -4.19
C ARG A 423 2.80 20.94 -4.47
N GLU A 424 2.28 21.34 -5.64
CA GLU A 424 2.05 22.74 -5.96
C GLU A 424 1.01 23.38 -5.03
N ALA A 425 -0.10 22.69 -4.77
CA ALA A 425 -1.14 23.13 -3.83
C ALA A 425 -0.61 23.30 -2.40
N TRP A 426 0.18 22.34 -1.91
CA TRP A 426 0.80 22.41 -0.58
C TRP A 426 1.74 23.62 -0.45
N LEU A 427 2.59 23.86 -1.46
CA LEU A 427 3.52 24.99 -1.46
C LEU A 427 2.82 26.35 -1.52
N GLU A 428 1.61 26.43 -2.09
CA GLU A 428 0.82 27.66 -2.16
C GLU A 428 0.05 27.93 -0.85
N GLY A 429 -0.59 26.89 -0.29
CA GLY A 429 -1.63 27.06 0.72
C GLY A 429 -1.41 26.35 2.05
N GLY A 430 -0.49 25.39 2.12
CA GLY A 430 -0.33 24.49 3.26
C GLY A 430 -1.52 23.55 3.46
N GLU A 431 -1.74 23.10 4.69
CA GLU A 431 -2.68 22.00 5.00
C GLU A 431 -4.15 22.41 4.88
N SER A 432 -4.54 23.57 5.45
CA SER A 432 -5.94 23.93 5.61
C SER A 432 -6.74 24.01 4.30
N PRO A 433 -6.21 24.57 3.19
CA PRO A 433 -6.90 24.58 1.91
C PRO A 433 -7.25 23.18 1.37
N LEU A 434 -6.43 22.17 1.67
CA LEU A 434 -6.62 20.80 1.17
C LEU A 434 -7.91 20.14 1.69
N TRP A 435 -8.55 20.68 2.73
CA TRP A 435 -9.77 20.09 3.31
C TRP A 435 -11.07 20.69 2.78
N GLY A 436 -11.02 21.74 1.98
CA GLY A 436 -12.22 22.47 1.59
C GLY A 436 -12.14 23.21 0.25
N ASP A 437 -10.96 23.43 -0.29
CA ASP A 437 -10.81 23.95 -1.65
C ASP A 437 -11.03 22.83 -2.68
N ILE A 438 -11.56 23.22 -3.83
CA ILE A 438 -11.80 22.31 -4.95
C ILE A 438 -10.52 22.18 -5.77
N TYR A 439 -10.12 20.94 -6.02
CA TYR A 439 -8.95 20.57 -6.80
C TYR A 439 -9.34 19.63 -7.94
N GLU A 440 -8.56 19.66 -9.01
CA GLU A 440 -8.67 18.71 -10.12
C GLU A 440 -7.63 17.60 -9.91
N ASP A 441 -8.08 16.36 -9.74
CA ASP A 441 -7.27 15.15 -9.66
C ASP A 441 -5.99 15.35 -8.82
N THR A 442 -6.12 15.61 -7.52
CA THR A 442 -4.97 16.06 -6.71
C THR A 442 -4.69 15.07 -5.58
N VAL A 443 -3.42 14.72 -5.39
CA VAL A 443 -2.95 13.92 -4.25
C VAL A 443 -1.86 14.71 -3.54
N ALA A 444 -2.09 15.12 -2.31
CA ALA A 444 -1.14 15.89 -1.53
C ALA A 444 -0.46 14.98 -0.50
N ILE A 445 0.87 14.86 -0.60
CA ILE A 445 1.72 14.19 0.39
C ILE A 445 2.39 15.28 1.21
N TYR A 446 2.21 15.27 2.53
CA TYR A 446 2.74 16.30 3.41
C TYR A 446 2.94 15.81 4.84
N GLU A 447 3.82 16.49 5.58
CA GLU A 447 3.89 16.39 7.03
C GLU A 447 2.76 17.19 7.64
N SER A 448 1.90 16.53 8.41
CA SER A 448 0.80 17.24 9.03
C SER A 448 1.29 17.96 10.29
N PRO A 449 1.19 19.30 10.34
CA PRO A 449 1.42 20.05 11.58
C PRO A 449 0.32 19.82 12.61
N THR A 450 -0.71 19.03 12.28
CA THR A 450 -1.89 18.82 13.12
C THR A 450 -2.14 17.34 13.38
N ALA A 451 -1.73 16.86 14.56
CA ALA A 451 -2.02 15.50 15.01
C ALA A 451 -3.48 15.39 15.51
N ARG A 452 -4.41 15.03 14.62
CA ARG A 452 -5.87 15.18 14.83
C ARG A 452 -6.67 13.87 14.90
N SER A 453 -6.02 12.73 14.75
CA SER A 453 -6.64 11.41 14.83
C SER A 453 -5.70 10.46 15.59
N ASP A 454 -5.99 9.15 15.62
CA ASP A 454 -5.32 8.14 16.44
C ASP A 454 -3.80 8.08 16.25
N HIS A 455 -3.26 8.57 15.13
CA HIS A 455 -1.83 8.71 14.90
C HIS A 455 -1.12 9.60 15.95
N ASP A 456 -1.79 10.61 16.53
CA ASP A 456 -1.26 11.45 17.61
C ASP A 456 -0.76 10.60 18.79
N SER A 457 -1.54 9.58 19.15
CA SER A 457 -1.20 8.66 20.24
C SER A 457 0.13 7.95 20.00
N PHE A 458 0.41 7.54 18.76
CA PHE A 458 1.65 6.85 18.41
C PHE A 458 2.82 7.82 18.21
N GLN A 459 2.59 9.00 17.62
CA GLN A 459 3.59 10.06 17.56
C GLN A 459 4.07 10.47 18.96
N SER A 460 3.16 10.48 19.95
CA SER A 460 3.48 10.83 21.35
C SER A 460 4.47 9.87 22.04
N ILE A 461 4.58 8.64 21.54
CA ILE A 461 5.56 7.63 22.00
C ILE A 461 6.75 7.49 21.04
N GLY A 462 6.91 8.43 20.11
CA GLY A 462 8.07 8.52 19.21
C GLY A 462 7.98 7.67 17.94
N VAL A 463 6.78 7.26 17.52
CA VAL A 463 6.57 6.43 16.33
C VAL A 463 6.32 7.30 15.10
N ALA A 464 6.98 6.99 13.98
CA ALA A 464 6.67 7.58 12.69
C ALA A 464 5.34 7.00 12.16
N THR A 465 4.44 7.89 11.74
CA THR A 465 3.09 7.54 11.31
C THR A 465 2.85 7.98 9.88
N LEU A 466 2.08 7.18 9.13
CA LEU A 466 1.55 7.52 7.82
C LEU A 466 0.04 7.32 7.85
N GLY A 467 -0.71 8.22 7.24
CA GLY A 467 -2.16 8.06 7.16
C GLY A 467 -2.78 8.75 5.98
N TRP A 468 -4.05 8.43 5.78
CA TRP A 468 -4.90 8.99 4.74
C TRP A 468 -6.07 9.64 5.43
N ASN A 469 -6.29 10.93 5.17
CA ASN A 469 -7.41 11.71 5.73
C ASN A 469 -8.29 12.20 4.59
N GLY A 470 -9.51 12.56 4.93
CA GLY A 470 -10.41 13.23 4.03
C GLY A 470 -10.76 14.64 4.49
N LEU A 471 -11.89 15.08 3.96
CA LEU A 471 -12.47 16.39 4.13
C LEU A 471 -13.17 16.50 5.48
N VAL A 472 -12.87 17.58 6.19
CA VAL A 472 -13.64 18.04 7.35
C VAL A 472 -14.66 19.08 6.88
N ASP A 473 -14.19 20.15 6.25
CA ASP A 473 -15.02 21.25 5.78
C ASP A 473 -15.64 21.00 4.39
N GLY A 474 -14.96 20.22 3.54
CA GLY A 474 -15.42 19.88 2.19
C GLY A 474 -16.56 18.86 2.14
N TYR A 475 -16.71 18.00 3.16
CA TYR A 475 -17.80 17.03 3.26
C TYR A 475 -18.88 17.49 4.25
N PRO A 476 -20.04 17.99 3.79
CA PRO A 476 -21.01 18.66 4.65
C PRO A 476 -21.74 17.72 5.63
N CYS A 477 -21.52 16.41 5.53
CA CYS A 477 -22.14 15.41 6.40
C CYS A 477 -21.22 14.86 7.48
N TYR A 478 -19.95 15.30 7.53
CA TYR A 478 -19.05 15.01 8.64
C TYR A 478 -19.72 15.29 9.99
N HIS A 479 -19.73 14.30 10.88
CA HIS A 479 -20.37 14.32 12.20
C HIS A 479 -21.86 14.71 12.20
N ARG A 480 -22.62 14.19 11.24
CA ARG A 480 -24.07 14.45 11.11
C ARG A 480 -24.85 13.20 10.74
N GLU A 481 -26.16 13.24 10.96
CA GLU A 481 -27.11 12.17 10.59
C GLU A 481 -27.13 11.82 9.09
N CYS A 482 -26.63 12.70 8.23
CA CYS A 482 -26.51 12.44 6.80
C CYS A 482 -25.19 11.77 6.40
N ASP A 483 -24.32 11.40 7.34
CA ASP A 483 -23.14 10.58 7.06
C ASP A 483 -23.55 9.13 6.79
N THR A 484 -24.15 8.91 5.63
CA THR A 484 -24.68 7.63 5.16
C THR A 484 -24.01 7.21 3.85
N MET A 485 -24.04 5.91 3.57
CA MET A 485 -23.52 5.37 2.31
C MET A 485 -24.19 6.01 1.08
N GLU A 486 -25.51 6.20 1.11
CA GLU A 486 -26.26 6.89 0.04
C GLU A 486 -25.74 8.31 -0.20
N THR A 487 -25.43 9.04 0.87
CA THR A 487 -24.92 10.41 0.76
C THR A 487 -23.51 10.44 0.21
N MET A 488 -22.63 9.50 0.60
CA MET A 488 -21.31 9.35 -0.02
C MET A 488 -21.41 9.02 -1.51
N ILE A 489 -22.33 8.12 -1.90
CA ILE A 489 -22.56 7.76 -3.31
C ILE A 489 -23.06 8.96 -4.10
N GLU A 490 -24.01 9.76 -3.58
CA GLU A 490 -24.46 10.97 -4.26
C GLU A 490 -23.31 11.99 -4.38
N TYR A 491 -22.56 12.19 -3.31
CA TYR A 491 -21.46 13.15 -3.25
C TYR A 491 -20.32 12.83 -4.23
N MET A 492 -20.00 11.54 -4.39
CA MET A 492 -18.93 11.08 -5.29
C MET A 492 -19.37 10.91 -6.74
N GLY A 493 -20.65 11.15 -7.06
CA GLY A 493 -21.13 11.13 -8.44
C GLY A 493 -20.53 12.27 -9.26
N THR A 494 -20.02 11.96 -10.45
CA THR A 494 -19.47 12.94 -11.39
C THR A 494 -20.19 12.83 -12.73
N ASP A 495 -19.96 13.78 -13.64
CA ASP A 495 -20.53 13.72 -15.00
C ASP A 495 -20.04 12.49 -15.78
N ASP A 496 -18.83 12.00 -15.46
CA ASP A 496 -18.14 10.93 -16.19
C ASP A 496 -18.16 9.57 -15.47
N SER A 497 -18.56 9.51 -14.20
CA SER A 497 -18.58 8.27 -13.42
C SER A 497 -19.59 8.24 -12.27
N THR A 498 -20.04 7.04 -11.90
CA THR A 498 -20.95 6.86 -10.77
C THR A 498 -20.23 7.03 -9.43
N GLY A 499 -20.95 7.46 -8.40
CA GLY A 499 -20.36 7.56 -7.06
C GLY A 499 -19.91 6.23 -6.49
N ILE A 500 -20.57 5.12 -6.84
CA ILE A 500 -20.12 3.77 -6.47
C ILE A 500 -18.74 3.50 -7.06
N ASN A 501 -18.56 3.71 -8.38
CA ASN A 501 -17.28 3.50 -9.03
C ASN A 501 -16.19 4.37 -8.41
N ASN A 502 -16.48 5.65 -8.18
CA ASN A 502 -15.50 6.58 -7.60
C ASN A 502 -15.13 6.22 -6.16
N LEU A 503 -16.08 5.85 -5.31
CA LEU A 503 -15.81 5.36 -3.95
C LEU A 503 -14.94 4.09 -3.96
N VAL A 504 -15.31 3.11 -4.79
CA VAL A 504 -14.56 1.86 -4.94
C VAL A 504 -13.11 2.15 -5.36
N HIS A 505 -12.89 3.02 -6.34
CA HIS A 505 -11.52 3.39 -6.76
C HIS A 505 -10.76 4.20 -5.71
N SER A 506 -11.44 5.07 -4.96
CA SER A 506 -10.84 5.84 -3.87
C SER A 506 -10.31 4.92 -2.77
N TRP A 507 -11.17 4.02 -2.28
CA TRP A 507 -10.80 3.05 -1.26
C TRP A 507 -9.78 2.04 -1.75
N ASP A 508 -9.80 1.69 -3.04
CA ASP A 508 -8.78 0.85 -3.64
C ASP A 508 -7.38 1.47 -3.54
N ILE A 509 -7.26 2.76 -3.89
CA ILE A 509 -6.00 3.51 -3.82
C ILE A 509 -5.47 3.52 -2.39
N VAL A 510 -6.30 3.93 -1.43
CA VAL A 510 -5.88 4.08 -0.03
C VAL A 510 -5.48 2.73 0.58
N THR A 511 -6.28 1.69 0.34
CA THR A 511 -6.00 0.36 0.90
C THR A 511 -4.73 -0.23 0.30
N TRP A 512 -4.52 -0.12 -1.01
CA TRP A 512 -3.26 -0.56 -1.63
C TRP A 512 -2.06 0.24 -1.14
N TRP A 513 -2.19 1.55 -0.96
CA TRP A 513 -1.11 2.39 -0.43
C TRP A 513 -0.68 1.93 0.96
N ALA A 514 -1.64 1.65 1.84
CA ALA A 514 -1.39 1.13 3.18
C ALA A 514 -0.70 -0.25 3.15
N VAL A 515 -1.15 -1.16 2.29
CA VAL A 515 -0.55 -2.49 2.12
C VAL A 515 0.89 -2.39 1.60
N TYR A 516 1.17 -1.59 0.57
CA TYR A 516 2.53 -1.39 0.08
C TYR A 516 3.42 -0.74 1.12
N ALA A 517 2.91 0.26 1.86
CA ALA A 517 3.65 0.88 2.95
C ALA A 517 4.04 -0.16 4.02
N PHE A 518 3.11 -1.04 4.38
CA PHE A 518 3.40 -2.18 5.25
C PHE A 518 4.48 -3.09 4.69
N LEU A 519 4.38 -3.54 3.44
CA LEU A 519 5.37 -4.46 2.85
C LEU A 519 6.78 -3.86 2.85
N HIS A 520 6.91 -2.56 2.58
CA HIS A 520 8.19 -1.85 2.67
C HIS A 520 8.71 -1.77 4.11
N MET A 521 7.86 -1.35 5.05
CA MET A 521 8.22 -1.15 6.46
C MET A 521 8.43 -2.47 7.23
N ASP A 522 7.79 -3.56 6.81
CA ASP A 522 8.06 -4.89 7.35
C ASP A 522 9.50 -5.31 7.04
N GLN A 523 10.01 -5.05 5.83
CA GLN A 523 11.40 -5.33 5.51
C GLN A 523 12.35 -4.31 6.18
N THR A 524 12.08 -3.02 6.00
CA THR A 524 12.92 -1.92 6.50
C THR A 524 12.04 -0.86 7.15
N PRO A 525 11.92 -0.85 8.48
CA PRO A 525 11.14 0.16 9.19
C PRO A 525 11.64 1.56 8.90
N VAL A 526 10.69 2.50 8.92
CA VAL A 526 11.01 3.92 8.81
C VAL A 526 11.03 4.48 10.24
N PRO A 527 12.21 4.78 10.82
CA PRO A 527 12.25 5.33 12.17
C PRO A 527 11.66 6.75 12.18
N ASN A 528 11.28 7.23 13.36
CA ASN A 528 11.08 8.65 13.57
C ASN A 528 12.42 9.39 13.45
N GLU A 529 12.49 10.39 12.58
CA GLU A 529 13.71 11.13 12.24
C GLU A 529 13.95 12.40 13.10
N LEU A 530 13.09 12.67 14.09
CA LEU A 530 13.19 13.80 15.04
C LEU A 530 14.02 13.55 16.31
#